data_AF-J9FMR7-F1
#
_entry.id   AF-J9FMR7-F1
#
_cell.length_a   1.000
_cell.length_b   1.000
_cell.length_c   1.000
_cell.angle_alpha   90.00
_cell.angle_beta   90.00
_cell.angle_gamma   90.00
#
_symmetry.space_group_name_H-M   'P 1'
#
loop_
_entity.id
_entity.type
_entity.pdbx_description
1 polymer ?
#
loop_
_entity_poly.entity_id
_entity_poly.type
_entity_poly.pdbx_seq_one_letter_code
_entity_poly.pdbx_strand_id
1 'polypeptide(L)'
;MNIGMSWFGFPANRILYAICSVVGTMLVHQGLDGIAKYYNYKVGEDRFNFENESFQQSEALVANDYSVNIPMIYYWKQKMHKGWINIINPFRGTIVLGTPGSGKSFGIIDPFIRQHAAKGFAMMVYDFKFPTLAKTLFYQYCKNRKLKKLPENCGFRIVNFTDVEYSNRINPIQRKYIPDLSAASETAATLLASLNKGGGEKKGGSEAFFTNSAENFLAAIIYFFVNF
;
A
#
# COMPACT_ATOMS: atom_id res chain seq x y z
N MET A 1 -7.09 -82.88 39.40
CA MET A 1 -6.71 -81.90 40.44
C MET A 1 -7.03 -80.50 39.93
N ASN A 2 -8.22 -79.98 40.22
CA ASN A 2 -8.56 -78.58 39.94
C ASN A 2 -8.10 -77.75 41.14
N ILE A 3 -6.86 -77.25 41.09
CA ILE A 3 -6.37 -76.26 42.06
C ILE A 3 -6.91 -74.91 41.59
N GLY A 4 -8.22 -74.69 41.79
CA GLY A 4 -8.87 -73.42 41.54
C GLY A 4 -8.81 -72.59 42.80
N MET A 5 -7.85 -71.65 42.87
CA MET A 5 -7.80 -70.68 43.96
C MET A 5 -9.06 -69.80 43.85
N SER A 6 -9.92 -69.81 44.86
CA SER A 6 -11.10 -68.95 44.95
C SER A 6 -10.81 -67.84 45.95
N TRP A 7 -11.18 -66.62 45.59
CA TRP A 7 -11.05 -65.45 46.45
C TRP A 7 -12.44 -64.81 46.54
N PHE A 8 -12.91 -64.51 47.74
CA PHE A 8 -14.23 -63.88 47.97
C PHE A 8 -15.42 -64.57 47.25
N GLY A 9 -15.40 -65.92 47.14
CA GLY A 9 -16.49 -66.68 46.53
C GLY A 9 -16.50 -66.70 44.99
N PHE A 10 -15.56 -66.03 44.33
CA PHE A 10 -15.42 -66.06 42.88
C PHE A 10 -14.11 -66.77 42.45
N PRO A 11 -14.09 -67.40 41.26
CA PRO A 11 -12.86 -67.94 40.67
C PRO A 11 -11.78 -66.85 40.53
N ALA A 12 -10.56 -67.08 41.04
CA ALA A 12 -9.51 -66.06 41.06
C ALA A 12 -9.11 -65.56 39.66
N ASN A 13 -9.28 -66.39 38.62
CA ASN A 13 -9.07 -65.98 37.22
C ASN A 13 -9.98 -64.81 36.80
N ARG A 14 -11.24 -64.75 37.30
CA ARG A 14 -12.19 -63.67 36.99
C ARG A 14 -11.83 -62.38 37.72
N ILE A 15 -11.36 -62.48 38.96
CA ILE A 15 -10.90 -61.33 39.75
C ILE A 15 -9.64 -60.74 39.13
N LEU A 16 -8.67 -61.58 38.78
CA LEU A 16 -7.44 -61.13 38.12
C LEU A 16 -7.72 -60.50 36.76
N TYR A 17 -8.62 -61.09 35.97
CA TYR A 17 -9.05 -60.52 34.69
C TYR A 17 -9.73 -59.15 34.86
N ALA A 18 -10.59 -58.98 35.87
CA ALA A 18 -11.25 -57.71 36.16
C ALA A 18 -10.25 -56.63 36.58
N ILE A 19 -9.31 -56.96 37.47
CA ILE A 19 -8.26 -56.02 37.91
C ILE A 19 -7.36 -55.63 36.73
N CYS A 20 -6.88 -56.61 35.95
CA CYS A 20 -6.06 -56.33 34.77
C CYS A 20 -6.80 -55.50 33.72
N SER A 21 -8.11 -55.72 33.54
CA SER A 21 -8.93 -54.91 32.63
C SER A 21 -9.06 -53.46 33.09
N VAL A 22 -9.29 -53.23 34.38
CA VAL A 22 -9.39 -51.88 34.95
C VAL A 22 -8.05 -51.15 34.87
N VAL A 23 -6.97 -51.80 35.29
CA VAL A 23 -5.61 -51.23 35.25
C VAL A 23 -5.17 -50.98 33.80
N GLY A 24 -5.43 -51.93 32.89
CA GLY A 24 -5.12 -51.77 31.47
C GLY A 24 -5.86 -50.58 30.85
N THR A 25 -7.15 -50.43 31.16
CA THR A 25 -7.95 -49.28 30.69
C THR A 25 -7.41 -47.96 31.21
N MET A 26 -7.01 -47.90 32.48
CA MET A 26 -6.40 -46.69 33.06
C MET A 26 -5.07 -46.34 32.41
N LEU A 27 -4.21 -47.33 32.13
CA LEU A 27 -2.91 -47.11 31.47
C LEU A 27 -3.08 -46.64 30.01
N VAL A 28 -4.06 -47.19 29.29
CA VAL A 28 -4.41 -46.73 27.94
C VAL A 28 -4.88 -45.29 27.96
N HIS A 29 -5.76 -44.91 28.90
CA HIS A 29 -6.20 -43.53 29.07
C HIS A 29 -5.04 -42.58 29.38
N GLN A 30 -4.14 -42.95 30.30
CA GLN A 30 -2.96 -42.15 30.62
C GLN A 30 -2.03 -41.99 29.41
N GLY A 31 -1.85 -43.04 28.60
CA GLY A 31 -1.07 -42.97 27.36
C GLY A 31 -1.70 -42.04 26.33
N LEU A 32 -3.02 -42.12 26.14
CA LEU A 32 -3.77 -41.24 25.24
C LEU A 32 -3.73 -39.78 25.70
N ASP A 33 -3.87 -39.50 26.99
CA ASP A 33 -3.76 -38.15 27.55
C ASP A 33 -2.34 -37.58 27.40
N GLY A 34 -1.30 -38.42 27.54
CA GLY A 34 0.09 -38.05 27.31
C GLY A 34 0.35 -37.68 25.85
N ILE A 35 -0.17 -38.47 24.91
CA ILE A 35 -0.13 -38.17 23.47
C ILE A 35 -0.88 -36.86 23.19
N ALA A 36 -2.07 -36.66 23.75
CA ALA A 36 -2.86 -35.45 23.57
C ALA A 36 -2.15 -34.19 24.10
N LYS A 37 -1.44 -34.27 25.24
CA LYS A 37 -0.63 -33.16 25.75
C LYS A 37 0.58 -32.83 24.87
N TYR A 38 1.20 -33.84 24.28
CA TYR A 38 2.32 -33.65 23.35
C TYR A 38 1.84 -33.10 21.99
N TYR A 39 0.67 -33.54 21.55
CA TYR A 39 -0.03 -33.02 20.39
C TYR A 39 -0.71 -31.69 20.74
N ASN A 40 0.10 -30.65 20.91
CA ASN A 40 -0.33 -29.26 21.16
C ASN A 40 -1.01 -28.60 19.93
N TYR A 41 -1.58 -29.41 19.04
CA TYR A 41 -2.35 -29.00 17.88
C TYR A 41 -3.81 -29.29 18.18
N LYS A 42 -4.62 -28.24 18.33
CA LYS A 42 -6.07 -28.38 18.28
C LYS A 42 -6.45 -28.81 16.87
N VAL A 43 -6.64 -30.12 16.68
CA VAL A 43 -7.11 -30.70 15.44
C VAL A 43 -8.49 -30.09 15.15
N GLY A 44 -8.55 -29.19 14.16
CA GLY A 44 -9.78 -28.52 13.75
C GLY A 44 -9.78 -26.99 13.79
N GLU A 45 -8.77 -26.34 14.39
CA GLU A 45 -8.63 -24.88 14.24
C GLU A 45 -8.04 -24.56 12.86
N ASP A 46 -8.75 -23.69 12.10
CA ASP A 46 -8.32 -23.27 10.77
C ASP A 46 -6.94 -22.61 10.83
N ARG A 47 -6.04 -23.00 9.92
CA ARG A 47 -4.71 -22.41 9.79
C ARG A 47 -4.81 -20.97 9.28
N PHE A 48 -5.84 -20.66 8.49
CA PHE A 48 -6.13 -19.33 7.95
C PHE A 48 -7.18 -18.61 8.82
N ASN A 49 -6.92 -18.57 10.13
CA ASN A 49 -7.76 -17.82 11.05
C ASN A 49 -7.20 -16.41 11.29
N PHE A 50 -8.05 -15.50 11.77
CA PHE A 50 -7.70 -14.09 11.99
C PHE A 50 -6.49 -13.89 12.94
N GLU A 51 -6.27 -14.81 13.88
CA GLU A 51 -5.13 -14.76 14.80
C GLU A 51 -3.83 -15.17 14.10
N ASN A 52 -3.86 -16.24 13.30
CA ASN A 52 -2.69 -16.77 12.57
C ASN A 52 -2.30 -15.89 11.37
N GLU A 53 -3.26 -15.17 10.77
CA GLU A 53 -3.00 -14.16 9.74
C GLU A 53 -2.51 -12.83 10.33
N SER A 54 -2.57 -12.68 11.64
CA SER A 54 -2.09 -11.50 12.35
C SER A 54 -0.60 -11.58 12.65
N PHE A 55 0.07 -10.43 12.64
CA PHE A 55 1.49 -10.34 12.98
C PHE A 55 1.80 -9.04 13.71
N GLN A 56 2.89 -9.05 14.48
CA GLN A 56 3.35 -7.89 15.21
C GLN A 56 3.70 -6.77 14.22
N GLN A 57 3.16 -5.58 14.49
CA GLN A 57 3.46 -4.38 13.73
C GLN A 57 4.32 -3.41 14.55
N SER A 58 4.81 -2.36 13.89
CA SER A 58 5.53 -1.28 14.58
C SER A 58 4.60 -0.49 15.51
N GLU A 59 4.86 -0.55 16.81
CA GLU A 59 4.16 0.27 17.82
C GLU A 59 4.84 1.63 18.03
N ALA A 60 6.14 1.71 17.74
CA ALA A 60 6.91 2.94 17.88
C ALA A 60 6.69 3.89 16.69
N LEU A 61 6.55 5.18 16.99
CA LEU A 61 6.60 6.24 16.00
C LEU A 61 8.07 6.52 15.65
N VAL A 62 8.46 6.23 14.41
CA VAL A 62 9.81 6.51 13.90
C VAL A 62 9.70 7.61 12.85
N ALA A 63 9.94 8.86 13.25
CA ALA A 63 9.80 10.02 12.40
C ALA A 63 11.17 10.62 12.03
N ASN A 64 11.27 11.16 10.82
CA ASN A 64 12.40 11.96 10.35
C ASN A 64 11.88 13.14 9.50
N ASP A 65 12.77 13.90 8.87
CA ASP A 65 12.41 15.12 8.12
C ASP A 65 11.57 14.85 6.86
N TYR A 66 11.58 13.62 6.32
CA TYR A 66 10.91 13.25 5.07
C TYR A 66 9.84 12.16 5.23
N SER A 67 9.74 11.52 6.40
CA SER A 67 8.84 10.40 6.66
C SER A 67 7.35 10.77 6.57
N VAL A 68 6.51 9.77 6.35
CA VAL A 68 5.07 9.90 6.58
C VAL A 68 4.66 8.83 7.58
N ASN A 69 4.06 9.26 8.68
CA ASN A 69 3.74 8.39 9.81
C ASN A 69 2.22 8.35 9.99
N ILE A 70 1.60 7.20 9.75
CA ILE A 70 0.15 7.05 9.74
C ILE A 70 -0.26 6.20 10.96
N PRO A 71 -1.14 6.70 11.84
CA PRO A 71 -1.61 5.91 12.97
C PRO A 71 -2.47 4.76 12.46
N MET A 72 -2.28 3.57 13.03
CA MET A 72 -3.06 2.39 12.72
C MET A 72 -3.46 1.63 13.98
N ILE A 73 -4.46 0.77 13.83
CA ILE A 73 -4.84 -0.22 14.83
C ILE A 73 -4.69 -1.58 14.17
N TYR A 74 -4.00 -2.51 14.83
CA TYR A 74 -3.82 -3.87 14.33
C TYR A 74 -4.18 -4.88 15.41
N TYR A 75 -4.59 -6.07 14.99
CA TYR A 75 -4.84 -7.19 15.88
C TYR A 75 -3.59 -8.05 15.99
N TRP A 76 -3.25 -8.51 17.20
CA TRP A 76 -2.17 -9.47 17.44
C TRP A 76 -2.30 -10.06 18.84
N LYS A 77 -2.07 -11.37 19.01
CA LYS A 77 -2.15 -12.04 20.33
C LYS A 77 -3.49 -11.81 21.02
N GLN A 78 -4.58 -12.00 20.27
CA GLN A 78 -5.96 -11.85 20.72
C GLN A 78 -6.35 -10.46 21.23
N LYS A 79 -5.57 -9.42 20.91
CA LYS A 79 -5.79 -8.05 21.37
C LYS A 79 -5.62 -7.06 20.23
N MET A 80 -6.34 -5.94 20.36
CA MET A 80 -6.13 -4.77 19.50
C MET A 80 -5.00 -3.92 20.06
N HIS A 81 -4.05 -3.56 19.21
CA HIS A 81 -2.90 -2.73 19.53
C HIS A 81 -2.93 -1.46 18.69
N LYS A 82 -2.38 -0.38 19.21
CA LYS A 82 -2.15 0.86 18.46
C LYS A 82 -0.73 0.83 17.92
N GLY A 83 -0.56 1.20 16.67
CA GLY A 83 0.74 1.25 16.03
C GLY A 83 0.84 2.34 14.97
N TRP A 84 1.94 2.30 14.24
CA TRP A 84 2.27 3.29 13.22
C TRP A 84 2.78 2.63 11.95
N ILE A 85 2.22 3.04 10.82
CA ILE A 85 2.82 2.80 9.51
C ILE A 85 3.86 3.89 9.29
N ASN A 86 5.12 3.52 9.43
CA ASN A 86 6.25 4.44 9.30
C ASN A 86 6.85 4.34 7.88
N ILE A 87 6.46 5.26 6.99
CA ILE A 87 7.06 5.37 5.66
C ILE A 87 8.30 6.24 5.79
N ILE A 88 9.41 5.60 6.16
CA ILE A 88 10.67 6.28 6.53
C ILE A 88 11.27 7.01 5.34
N ASN A 89 11.28 6.40 4.15
CA ASN A 89 11.91 6.96 2.96
C ASN A 89 10.95 6.94 1.75
N PRO A 90 10.09 7.97 1.59
CA PRO A 90 9.17 8.07 0.47
C PRO A 90 9.84 8.25 -0.90
N PHE A 91 11.13 8.64 -0.95
CA PHE A 91 11.86 8.85 -2.20
C PHE A 91 12.10 7.56 -2.99
N ARG A 92 11.94 6.39 -2.36
CA ARG A 92 12.01 5.08 -3.02
C ARG A 92 10.74 4.72 -3.80
N GLY A 93 9.77 5.65 -3.86
CA GLY A 93 8.45 5.39 -4.39
C GLY A 93 7.53 4.79 -3.33
N THR A 94 6.24 5.11 -3.41
CA THR A 94 5.20 4.53 -2.57
C THR A 94 4.00 4.24 -3.47
N ILE A 95 3.63 2.97 -3.56
CA ILE A 95 2.50 2.53 -4.38
C ILE A 95 1.35 2.17 -3.45
N VAL A 96 0.17 2.75 -3.71
CA VAL A 96 -1.05 2.49 -2.94
C VAL A 96 -2.06 1.79 -3.84
N LEU A 97 -2.31 0.52 -3.58
CA LEU A 97 -3.23 -0.31 -4.34
C LEU A 97 -4.57 -0.46 -3.61
N GLY A 98 -5.65 -0.56 -4.38
CA GLY A 98 -6.98 -0.85 -3.83
C GLY A 98 -8.10 -0.51 -4.80
N THR A 99 -9.28 -1.08 -4.57
CA THR A 99 -10.48 -0.83 -5.38
C THR A 99 -11.03 0.59 -5.18
N PRO A 100 -11.82 1.14 -6.12
CA PRO A 100 -12.55 2.38 -5.89
C PRO A 100 -13.39 2.30 -4.60
N GLY A 101 -13.36 3.36 -3.78
CA GLY A 101 -14.09 3.39 -2.50
C GLY A 101 -13.34 2.82 -1.30
N SER A 102 -12.17 2.17 -1.48
CA SER A 102 -11.39 1.55 -0.39
C SER A 102 -10.70 2.54 0.59
N GLY A 103 -11.02 3.84 0.53
CA GLY A 103 -10.48 4.84 1.45
C GLY A 103 -9.04 5.30 1.22
N LYS A 104 -8.36 4.93 0.11
CA LYS A 104 -6.96 5.31 -0.18
C LYS A 104 -6.66 6.80 0.02
N SER A 105 -7.54 7.66 -0.49
CA SER A 105 -7.36 9.11 -0.41
C SER A 105 -7.34 9.61 1.03
N PHE A 106 -8.24 9.11 1.86
CA PHE A 106 -8.33 9.51 3.28
C PHE A 106 -7.25 8.84 4.13
N GLY A 107 -7.05 7.53 3.96
CA GLY A 107 -6.17 6.73 4.81
C GLY A 107 -4.69 6.94 4.54
N ILE A 108 -4.29 7.22 3.29
CA ILE A 108 -2.88 7.33 2.91
C ILE A 108 -2.55 8.69 2.28
N ILE A 109 -3.28 9.12 1.25
CA ILE A 109 -2.89 10.31 0.45
C ILE A 109 -3.04 11.62 1.24
N ASP A 110 -4.12 11.79 2.00
CA ASP A 110 -4.32 12.97 2.86
C ASP A 110 -3.22 13.10 3.94
N PRO A 111 -2.84 12.04 4.69
CA PRO A 111 -1.66 12.06 5.55
C PRO A 111 -0.37 12.49 4.85
N PHE A 112 -0.12 12.02 3.62
CA PHE A 112 1.02 12.48 2.82
C PHE A 112 0.96 14.00 2.58
N ILE A 113 -0.18 14.49 2.06
CA ILE A 113 -0.37 15.93 1.79
C ILE A 113 -0.15 16.75 3.07
N ARG A 114 -0.74 16.33 4.19
CA ARG A 114 -0.64 17.04 5.47
C ARG A 114 0.79 17.09 5.99
N GLN A 115 1.47 15.95 6.05
CA GLN A 115 2.79 15.84 6.66
C GLN A 115 3.85 16.47 5.78
N HIS A 116 3.85 16.20 4.47
CA HIS A 116 4.81 16.79 3.55
C HIS A 116 4.60 18.30 3.37
N ALA A 117 3.36 18.79 3.33
CA ALA A 117 3.12 20.24 3.34
C ALA A 117 3.69 20.89 4.60
N ALA A 118 3.47 20.30 5.78
CA ALA A 118 3.96 20.81 7.05
C ALA A 118 5.50 20.80 7.15
N LYS A 119 6.14 19.88 6.43
CA LYS A 119 7.60 19.75 6.28
C LYS A 119 8.19 20.66 5.20
N GLY A 120 7.37 21.45 4.51
CA GLY A 120 7.82 22.40 3.49
C GLY A 120 8.10 21.78 2.12
N PHE A 121 7.62 20.57 1.84
CA PHE A 121 7.77 19.98 0.51
C PHE A 121 6.86 20.66 -0.51
N ALA A 122 7.39 20.92 -1.70
CA ALA A 122 6.57 21.20 -2.88
C ALA A 122 5.91 19.89 -3.35
N MET A 123 4.66 19.97 -3.78
CA MET A 123 3.88 18.81 -4.22
C MET A 123 3.15 19.08 -5.52
N MET A 124 3.19 18.11 -6.43
CA MET A 124 2.32 18.03 -7.59
C MET A 124 1.22 17.01 -7.28
N VAL A 125 -0.03 17.46 -7.18
CA VAL A 125 -1.17 16.61 -6.82
C VAL A 125 -2.11 16.51 -8.02
N TYR A 126 -2.25 15.29 -8.54
CA TYR A 126 -3.25 14.97 -9.54
C TYR A 126 -4.57 14.61 -8.86
N ASP A 127 -5.60 15.44 -9.05
CA ASP A 127 -6.91 15.26 -8.43
C ASP A 127 -7.95 14.85 -9.48
N PHE A 128 -8.12 13.55 -9.66
CA PHE A 128 -9.12 13.00 -10.59
C PHE A 128 -10.56 13.36 -10.21
N LYS A 129 -10.83 13.57 -8.91
CA LYS A 129 -12.15 13.93 -8.38
C LYS A 129 -12.12 15.37 -7.88
N PHE A 130 -11.66 16.28 -8.73
CA PHE A 130 -11.54 17.69 -8.37
C PHE A 130 -12.87 18.24 -7.80
N PRO A 131 -12.87 19.03 -6.71
CA PRO A 131 -11.72 19.56 -5.97
C PRO A 131 -11.42 18.82 -4.64
N THR A 132 -11.42 17.48 -4.59
CA THR A 132 -11.22 16.75 -3.32
C THR A 132 -9.83 16.91 -2.70
N LEU A 133 -8.77 16.45 -3.38
CA LEU A 133 -7.39 16.56 -2.92
C LEU A 133 -6.89 18.01 -3.03
N ALA A 134 -7.31 18.72 -4.06
CA ALA A 134 -6.95 20.12 -4.27
C ALA A 134 -7.36 21.01 -3.09
N LYS A 135 -8.58 20.82 -2.55
CA LYS A 135 -9.06 21.55 -1.37
C LYS A 135 -8.22 21.26 -0.13
N THR A 136 -7.84 20.01 0.07
CA THR A 136 -6.98 19.59 1.18
C THR A 136 -5.60 20.24 1.09
N LEU A 137 -4.97 20.19 -0.08
CA LEU A 137 -3.67 20.80 -0.32
C LEU A 137 -3.72 22.33 -0.14
N PHE A 138 -4.75 22.98 -0.68
CA PHE A 138 -4.95 24.43 -0.54
C PHE A 138 -5.12 24.84 0.93
N TYR A 139 -5.86 24.05 1.71
CA TYR A 139 -5.98 24.27 3.15
C TYR A 139 -4.62 24.18 3.86
N GLN A 140 -3.81 23.15 3.58
CA GLN A 140 -2.48 23.02 4.19
C GLN A 140 -1.54 24.15 3.76
N TYR A 141 -1.60 24.58 2.50
CA TYR A 141 -0.87 25.74 2.00
C TYR A 141 -1.24 27.01 2.80
N CYS A 142 -2.53 27.32 2.93
CA CYS A 142 -3.01 28.48 3.69
C CYS A 142 -2.61 28.41 5.17
N LYS A 143 -2.71 27.23 5.77
CA LYS A 143 -2.29 26.97 7.16
C LYS A 143 -0.80 27.24 7.34
N ASN A 144 0.05 26.68 6.50
CA ASN A 144 1.51 26.84 6.61
C ASN A 144 1.96 28.26 6.27
N ARG A 145 1.24 28.96 5.38
CA ARG A 145 1.45 30.40 5.14
C ARG A 145 1.21 31.21 6.41
N LYS A 146 0.10 30.98 7.10
CA LYS A 146 -0.24 31.66 8.35
C LYS A 146 0.79 31.37 9.45
N LEU A 147 1.31 30.14 9.49
CA LEU A 147 2.33 29.71 10.45
C LEU A 147 3.76 30.12 10.07
N LYS A 148 3.97 30.82 8.94
CA LYS A 148 5.30 31.16 8.41
C LYS A 148 6.22 29.94 8.23
N LYS A 149 5.63 28.80 7.86
CA LYS A 149 6.34 27.53 7.60
C LYS A 149 6.47 27.22 6.10
N LEU A 150 5.96 28.10 5.23
CA LEU A 150 6.14 27.93 3.80
C LEU A 150 7.60 28.23 3.43
N PRO A 151 8.21 27.43 2.53
CA PRO A 151 9.47 27.78 1.91
C PRO A 151 9.39 29.12 1.19
N GLU A 152 10.54 29.78 1.03
CA GLU A 152 10.65 30.99 0.22
C GLU A 152 10.16 30.73 -1.21
N ASN A 153 9.42 31.70 -1.77
CA ASN A 153 8.83 31.62 -3.11
C ASN A 153 7.86 30.44 -3.34
N CYS A 154 7.34 29.81 -2.27
CA CYS A 154 6.33 28.77 -2.41
C CYS A 154 4.95 29.38 -2.77
N GLY A 155 4.45 29.04 -3.96
CA GLY A 155 3.12 29.42 -4.43
C GLY A 155 2.19 28.22 -4.59
N PHE A 156 0.89 28.49 -4.68
CA PHE A 156 -0.13 27.49 -5.00
C PHE A 156 -0.71 27.77 -6.39
N ARG A 157 -0.69 26.76 -7.26
CA ARG A 157 -1.20 26.83 -8.64
C ARG A 157 -2.05 25.60 -8.94
N ILE A 158 -3.12 25.79 -9.71
CA ILE A 158 -4.00 24.74 -10.21
C ILE A 158 -3.91 24.75 -11.74
N VAL A 159 -3.80 23.58 -12.36
CA VAL A 159 -4.05 23.41 -13.79
C VAL A 159 -5.28 22.53 -13.92
N ASN A 160 -6.37 23.13 -14.37
CA ASN A 160 -7.66 22.47 -14.55
C ASN A 160 -8.01 22.44 -16.05
N PHE A 161 -8.26 21.24 -16.58
CA PHE A 161 -8.60 21.01 -17.98
C PHE A 161 -10.10 20.93 -18.23
N THR A 162 -10.92 20.75 -17.19
CA THR A 162 -12.39 20.68 -17.32
C THR A 162 -13.03 22.05 -17.13
N ASP A 163 -12.51 22.83 -16.18
CA ASP A 163 -12.99 24.17 -15.88
C ASP A 163 -11.82 25.16 -15.93
N VAL A 164 -11.77 25.89 -17.04
CA VAL A 164 -10.66 26.79 -17.38
C VAL A 164 -10.64 28.02 -16.46
N GLU A 165 -11.77 28.41 -15.87
CA GLU A 165 -11.84 29.58 -14.99
C GLU A 165 -11.03 29.39 -13.70
N TYR A 166 -10.97 28.16 -13.20
CA TYR A 166 -10.17 27.79 -12.02
C TYR A 166 -8.74 27.36 -12.35
N SER A 167 -8.33 27.50 -13.62
CA SER A 167 -7.02 27.06 -14.10
C SER A 167 -6.04 28.22 -14.20
N ASN A 168 -4.80 28.00 -13.76
CA ASN A 168 -3.69 28.86 -14.11
C ASN A 168 -3.31 28.63 -15.57
N ARG A 169 -3.11 29.73 -16.30
CA ARG A 169 -2.64 29.69 -17.68
C ARG A 169 -1.17 29.27 -17.71
N ILE A 170 -0.86 28.28 -18.54
CA ILE A 170 0.49 27.82 -18.82
C ILE A 170 0.64 27.63 -20.32
N ASN A 171 1.78 28.07 -20.86
CA ASN A 171 2.20 27.75 -22.22
C ASN A 171 3.35 26.73 -22.14
N PRO A 172 3.11 25.44 -22.42
CA PRO A 172 4.16 24.41 -22.34
C PRO A 172 5.22 24.56 -23.44
N ILE A 173 4.94 25.28 -24.53
CA ILE A 173 5.89 25.54 -25.62
C ILE A 173 6.52 26.93 -25.53
N GLN A 174 6.58 27.53 -24.33
CA GLN A 174 7.21 28.83 -24.14
C GLN A 174 8.74 28.72 -24.29
N ARG A 175 9.37 29.73 -24.91
CA ARG A 175 10.83 29.79 -25.16
C ARG A 175 11.73 29.42 -23.98
N LYS A 176 11.36 29.82 -22.76
CA LYS A 176 12.13 29.48 -21.55
C LYS A 176 12.28 27.98 -21.28
N TYR A 177 11.40 27.14 -21.85
CA TYR A 177 11.42 25.68 -21.70
C TYR A 177 12.08 24.97 -22.88
N ILE A 178 12.28 25.67 -24.01
CA ILE A 178 12.80 25.13 -25.27
C ILE A 178 14.06 25.93 -25.63
N PRO A 179 15.20 25.67 -24.96
CA PRO A 179 16.44 26.39 -25.21
C PRO A 179 17.08 26.03 -26.56
N ASP A 180 16.85 24.82 -27.04
CA ASP A 180 17.48 24.26 -28.23
C ASP A 180 16.50 23.36 -29.02
N LEU A 181 16.97 22.88 -30.17
CA LEU A 181 16.21 22.00 -31.04
C LEU A 181 15.93 20.63 -30.39
N SER A 182 16.83 20.15 -29.52
CA SER A 182 16.65 18.87 -28.83
C SER A 182 15.48 18.93 -27.85
N ALA A 183 15.34 20.02 -27.09
CA ALA A 183 14.19 20.27 -26.23
C ALA A 183 12.88 20.42 -27.02
N ALA A 184 12.95 21.03 -28.21
CA ALA A 184 11.79 21.09 -29.12
C ALA A 184 11.37 19.69 -29.59
N SER A 185 12.35 18.83 -29.91
CA SER A 185 12.11 17.42 -30.28
C SER A 185 11.49 16.63 -29.14
N GLU A 186 12.04 16.71 -27.93
CA GLU A 186 11.50 16.01 -26.75
C GLU A 186 10.06 16.47 -26.43
N THR A 187 9.80 17.78 -26.56
CA THR A 187 8.46 18.35 -26.37
C THR A 187 7.49 17.83 -27.44
N ALA A 188 7.90 17.79 -28.72
CA ALA A 188 7.11 17.25 -29.81
C ALA A 188 6.78 15.77 -29.60
N ALA A 189 7.78 14.97 -29.21
CA ALA A 189 7.63 13.56 -28.90
C ALA A 189 6.61 13.33 -27.77
N THR A 190 6.76 14.09 -26.68
CA THR A 190 5.87 14.03 -25.51
C THR A 190 4.44 14.42 -25.87
N LEU A 191 4.25 15.48 -26.66
CA LEU A 191 2.94 15.91 -27.13
C LEU A 191 2.28 14.82 -28.00
N LEU A 192 3.00 14.27 -28.98
CA LEU A 192 2.48 13.21 -29.85
C LEU A 192 2.16 11.93 -29.06
N ALA A 193 3.00 11.55 -28.11
CA ALA A 193 2.75 10.40 -27.23
C ALA A 193 1.50 10.63 -26.35
N SER A 194 1.31 11.83 -25.82
CA SER A 194 0.16 12.17 -24.97
C SER A 194 -1.17 12.19 -25.73
N LEU A 195 -1.16 12.52 -27.02
CA LEU A 195 -2.33 12.53 -27.90
C LEU A 195 -2.68 11.12 -28.39
N ASN A 196 -1.68 10.26 -28.60
CA ASN A 196 -1.86 8.88 -29.02
C ASN A 196 -2.30 7.99 -27.85
N LYS A 197 -3.54 8.17 -27.38
CA LYS A 197 -4.21 7.27 -26.41
C LYS A 197 -4.48 5.90 -27.06
N GLY A 198 -3.46 5.03 -27.13
CA GLY A 198 -3.65 3.63 -27.56
C GLY A 198 -2.51 2.97 -28.34
N GLY A 199 -1.39 3.67 -28.62
CA GLY A 199 -0.33 3.15 -29.50
C GLY A 199 0.67 2.17 -28.86
N GLY A 200 0.25 1.32 -27.94
CA GLY A 200 1.12 0.36 -27.24
C GLY A 200 1.45 -0.91 -28.03
N GLU A 201 0.79 -1.15 -29.16
CA GLU A 201 1.16 -2.25 -30.06
C GLU A 201 2.36 -1.84 -30.92
N LYS A 202 3.30 -2.76 -31.13
CA LYS A 202 4.47 -2.56 -31.99
C LYS A 202 4.00 -2.12 -33.37
N LYS A 203 4.01 -0.80 -33.58
CA LYS A 203 3.70 -0.15 -34.85
C LYS A 203 4.63 -0.70 -35.93
N GLY A 204 4.06 -1.15 -37.04
CA GLY A 204 4.82 -1.65 -38.19
C GLY A 204 5.81 -0.60 -38.72
N GLY A 205 6.78 -1.01 -39.53
CA GLY A 205 7.85 -0.12 -40.01
C GLY A 205 7.35 1.16 -40.71
N SER A 206 6.20 1.11 -41.40
CA SER A 206 5.57 2.27 -42.02
C SER A 206 4.99 3.26 -41.00
N GLU A 207 4.34 2.78 -39.94
CA GLU A 207 3.78 3.64 -38.90
C GLU A 207 4.86 4.32 -38.05
N ALA A 208 5.96 3.61 -37.78
CA ALA A 208 7.14 4.19 -37.13
C ALA A 208 7.73 5.33 -37.98
N PHE A 209 7.80 5.16 -39.30
CA PHE A 209 8.24 6.22 -40.22
C PHE A 209 7.35 7.47 -40.15
N PHE A 210 6.02 7.30 -40.19
CA PHE A 210 5.11 8.45 -40.11
C PHE A 210 5.13 9.12 -38.73
N THR A 211 5.29 8.35 -37.65
CA THR A 211 5.40 8.89 -36.30
C THR A 211 6.67 9.73 -36.16
N ASN A 212 7.82 9.21 -36.59
CA ASN A 212 9.09 9.94 -36.54
C ASN A 212 9.09 11.18 -37.46
N SER A 213 8.48 11.08 -38.64
CA SER A 213 8.35 12.21 -39.56
C SER A 213 7.47 13.32 -38.98
N ALA A 214 6.35 12.95 -38.34
CA ALA A 214 5.48 13.89 -37.66
C ALA A 214 6.17 14.55 -36.46
N GLU A 215 6.94 13.79 -35.69
CA GLU A 215 7.74 14.31 -34.56
C GLU A 215 8.76 15.34 -35.03
N ASN A 216 9.57 15.00 -36.04
CA ASN A 216 10.57 15.91 -36.59
C ASN A 216 9.94 17.19 -37.17
N PHE A 217 8.83 17.06 -37.87
CA PHE A 217 8.12 18.22 -38.43
C PHE A 217 7.54 19.12 -37.35
N LEU A 218 6.92 18.52 -36.32
CA LEU A 218 6.39 19.27 -35.17
C LEU A 218 7.51 19.94 -34.38
N ALA A 219 8.64 19.27 -34.19
CA ALA A 219 9.82 19.83 -33.53
C ALA A 219 10.34 21.07 -34.28
N ALA A 220 10.41 21.00 -35.61
CA ALA A 220 10.82 22.13 -36.44
C ALA A 220 9.84 23.31 -36.33
N ILE A 221 8.52 23.04 -36.33
CA ILE A 221 7.48 24.06 -36.14
C ILE A 221 7.61 24.73 -34.76
N ILE A 222 7.71 23.93 -33.70
CA ILE A 222 7.86 24.42 -32.33
C ILE A 222 9.11 25.29 -32.22
N TYR A 223 10.26 24.80 -32.71
CA TYR A 223 11.51 25.54 -32.66
C TYR A 223 11.47 26.85 -33.46
N PHE A 224 10.80 26.87 -34.60
CA PHE A 224 10.58 28.08 -35.39
C PHE A 224 9.78 29.13 -34.61
N PHE A 225 8.57 28.78 -34.13
CA PHE A 225 7.70 29.71 -33.40
C PHE A 225 8.21 30.14 -32.03
N VAL A 226 9.15 29.39 -31.45
CA VAL A 226 9.79 29.77 -30.18
C VAL A 226 10.84 30.86 -30.39
N ASN A 227 11.50 30.88 -31.55
CA ASN A 227 12.63 31.77 -31.82
C ASN A 227 12.24 33.07 -32.55
N PHE A 228 11.12 33.07 -33.28
CA PHE A 228 10.56 34.20 -34.01
C PHE A 228 9.22 34.64 -33.43
#